data_AF-A0A9W9BN58-F1
#
_entry.id   AF-A0A9W9BN58-F1
#
_cell.length_a   1.000
_cell.length_b   1.000
_cell.length_c   1.000
_cell.angle_alpha   90.00
_cell.angle_beta   90.00
_cell.angle_gamma   90.00
#
_symmetry.space_group_name_H-M   'P 1'
#
loop_
_entity.id
_entity.type
_entity.pdbx_description
1 polymer ?
#
loop_
_entity_poly.entity_id
_entity_poly.type
_entity_poly.pdbx_seq_one_letter_code
_entity_poly.pdbx_strand_id
1 'polypeptide(L)'
;MSSKLDTIHAYRRLYRCLLKAVQHTIPARFVVRDQLRSAFREPGAKYDAKGIQRTIWFLEAAAKEKGMEHRILKNLIKVQLRRGYHSSWQAMRGERSPMGIVKMTAYQHYDMTVAMLNKTMGLLLR
;
A
#
# COMPACT_ATOMS: atom_id res chain seq x y z
N MET A 1 -7.45 24.14 3.80
CA MET A 1 -6.72 23.74 2.59
C MET A 1 -5.28 23.46 2.99
N SER A 2 -4.73 22.28 2.68
CA SER A 2 -3.35 21.93 3.02
C SER A 2 -2.38 22.67 2.11
N SER A 3 -1.27 23.18 2.65
CA SER A 3 -0.24 23.83 1.84
C SER A 3 0.43 22.78 0.93
N LYS A 4 0.82 23.17 -0.29
CA LYS A 4 1.60 22.28 -1.19
C LYS A 4 2.86 21.74 -0.48
N LEU A 5 3.44 22.54 0.40
CA LEU A 5 4.59 22.16 1.22
C LEU A 5 4.26 21.01 2.18
N ASP A 6 3.12 21.07 2.87
CA ASP A 6 2.68 20.04 3.82
C ASP A 6 2.51 18.67 3.13
N THR A 7 2.01 18.69 1.89
CA THR A 7 1.87 17.48 1.08
C THR A 7 3.23 16.88 0.71
N ILE A 8 4.20 17.72 0.33
CA ILE A 8 5.57 17.28 0.02
C ILE A 8 6.26 16.72 1.27
N HIS A 9 6.12 17.39 2.42
CA HIS A 9 6.70 16.94 3.68
C HIS A 9 6.09 15.61 4.13
N ALA A 10 4.77 15.46 4.03
CA ALA A 10 4.07 14.21 4.32
C ALA A 10 4.57 13.07 3.42
N TYR A 11 4.63 13.29 2.11
CA TYR A 11 5.15 12.31 1.15
C TYR A 11 6.57 11.86 1.52
N ARG A 12 7.48 12.80 1.76
CA ARG A 12 8.87 12.51 2.10
C ARG A 12 9.00 11.74 3.41
N ARG A 13 8.20 12.10 4.43
CA ARG A 13 8.23 11.43 5.73
C ARG A 13 7.71 9.99 5.62
N LEU A 14 6.55 9.80 4.99
CA LEU A 14 5.98 8.47 4.74
C LEU A 14 6.94 7.59 3.95
N TYR A 15 7.56 8.13 2.89
CA TYR A 15 8.51 7.39 2.07
C TYR A 15 9.72 6.89 2.88
N ARG A 16 10.30 7.74 3.72
CA ARG A 16 11.42 7.35 4.60
C ARG A 16 11.01 6.28 5.61
N CYS A 17 9.82 6.42 6.22
CA CYS A 17 9.31 5.42 7.17
C CYS A 17 9.04 4.09 6.48
N LEU A 18 8.45 4.08 5.28
CA LEU A 18 8.24 2.86 4.48
C LEU A 18 9.56 2.16 4.18
N LEU A 19 10.58 2.88 3.73
CA LEU A 19 11.89 2.30 3.42
C LEU A 19 12.54 1.64 4.64
N LYS A 20 12.45 2.28 5.82
CA LYS A 20 12.91 1.70 7.09
C LYS A 20 12.10 0.46 7.46
N ALA A 21 10.78 0.50 7.34
CA ALA A 21 9.89 -0.61 7.68
C ALA A 21 10.14 -1.85 6.83
N VAL A 22 10.50 -1.67 5.54
CA VAL A 22 10.89 -2.77 4.64
C VAL A 22 12.38 -3.08 4.67
N GLN A 23 13.15 -2.43 5.54
CA GLN A 23 14.61 -2.60 5.68
C GLN A 23 15.36 -2.43 4.35
N HIS A 24 14.87 -1.53 3.48
CA HIS A 24 15.44 -1.29 2.14
C HIS A 24 15.56 -2.53 1.24
N THR A 25 14.82 -3.62 1.54
CA THR A 25 14.92 -4.89 0.81
C THR A 25 14.36 -4.79 -0.62
N ILE A 26 14.96 -5.57 -1.53
CA ILE A 26 14.49 -5.76 -2.90
C ILE A 26 13.65 -7.05 -2.92
N PRO A 27 12.48 -7.10 -3.60
CA PRO A 27 11.84 -6.05 -4.40
C PRO A 27 10.92 -5.10 -3.62
N ALA A 28 10.75 -5.31 -2.30
CA ALA A 28 9.79 -4.59 -1.46
C ALA A 28 9.88 -3.06 -1.55
N ARG A 29 11.10 -2.50 -1.57
CA ARG A 29 11.35 -1.06 -1.68
C ARG A 29 10.73 -0.42 -2.93
N PHE A 30 10.65 -1.15 -4.04
CA PHE A 30 10.07 -0.64 -5.28
C PHE A 30 8.55 -0.66 -5.23
N VAL A 31 7.98 -1.73 -4.66
CA VAL A 31 6.54 -1.88 -4.47
C VAL A 31 5.98 -0.75 -3.61
N VAL A 32 6.56 -0.53 -2.43
CA VAL A 32 6.07 0.53 -1.51
C VAL A 32 6.26 1.93 -2.09
N ARG A 33 7.31 2.15 -2.88
CA ARG A 33 7.52 3.41 -3.59
C ARG A 33 6.41 3.66 -4.61
N ASP A 34 6.13 2.68 -5.46
CA ASP A 34 5.19 2.84 -6.55
C ASP A 34 3.75 2.97 -6.02
N GLN A 35 3.43 2.25 -4.95
CA GLN A 35 2.17 2.37 -4.23
C GLN A 35 1.99 3.73 -3.53
N LEU A 36 3.05 4.26 -2.90
CA LEU A 36 3.00 5.61 -2.33
C LEU A 36 2.80 6.67 -3.43
N ARG A 37 3.48 6.51 -4.57
CA ARG A 37 3.34 7.43 -5.70
C ARG A 37 1.94 7.38 -6.30
N SER A 38 1.34 6.20 -6.44
CA SER A 38 -0.02 6.09 -6.94
C SER A 38 -1.03 6.73 -5.99
N ALA A 39 -0.90 6.50 -4.67
CA ALA A 39 -1.79 7.11 -3.67
C ALA A 39 -1.77 8.65 -3.69
N PHE A 40 -0.59 9.27 -3.85
CA PHE A 40 -0.48 10.73 -3.90
C PHE A 40 -0.85 11.35 -5.25
N ARG A 41 -0.89 10.56 -6.33
CA ARG A 41 -1.24 11.01 -7.69
C ARG A 41 -2.69 10.73 -8.07
N GLU A 42 -3.42 10.02 -7.23
CA GLU A 42 -4.81 9.67 -7.48
C GLU A 42 -5.68 10.93 -7.59
N PRO A 43 -6.51 11.05 -8.65
CA PRO A 43 -7.38 12.20 -8.82
C PRO A 43 -8.39 12.28 -7.68
N GLY A 44 -8.48 13.45 -7.05
CA GLY A 44 -9.40 13.67 -5.92
C GLY A 44 -8.88 13.19 -4.56
N ALA A 45 -7.62 12.75 -4.45
CA ALA A 45 -7.00 12.43 -3.17
C ALA A 45 -7.06 13.63 -2.21
N LYS A 46 -7.71 13.43 -1.05
CA LYS A 46 -7.80 14.45 0.00
C LYS A 46 -6.62 14.33 0.95
N TYR A 47 -6.02 15.46 1.31
CA TYR A 47 -4.99 15.50 2.33
C TYR A 47 -5.60 15.26 3.72
N ASP A 48 -5.30 14.11 4.31
CA ASP A 48 -5.68 13.77 5.68
C ASP A 48 -4.45 13.71 6.60
N ALA A 49 -4.19 14.80 7.31
CA ALA A 49 -3.06 14.91 8.24
C ALA A 49 -3.09 13.85 9.35
N LYS A 50 -4.28 13.52 9.87
CA LYS A 50 -4.43 12.58 10.98
C LYS A 50 -4.18 11.15 10.51
N GLY A 51 -4.75 10.76 9.37
CA GLY A 51 -4.50 9.46 8.75
C GLY A 51 -3.03 9.26 8.38
N ILE A 52 -2.37 10.31 7.86
CA ILE A 52 -0.94 10.30 7.57
C ILE A 52 -0.13 10.07 8.84
N GLN A 53 -0.43 10.78 9.93
CA GLN A 53 0.29 10.63 11.19
C GLN A 53 0.13 9.22 11.80
N ARG A 54 -1.09 8.67 11.79
CA ARG A 54 -1.34 7.28 12.24
C ARG A 54 -0.59 6.26 11.40
N THR A 55 -0.54 6.48 10.08
CA THR A 55 0.21 5.62 9.16
C THR A 55 1.71 5.71 9.42
N ILE A 56 2.24 6.89 9.74
CA ILE A 56 3.64 7.05 10.16
C ILE A 56 3.93 6.21 11.41
N TRP A 57 3.09 6.30 12.46
CA TRP A 57 3.28 5.51 13.68
C TRP A 57 3.21 4.00 13.42
N PHE A 58 2.27 3.55 12.58
CA PHE A 58 2.19 2.16 12.15
C PHE A 58 3.49 1.69 11.48
N LEU A 59 4.06 2.50 10.59
CA LEU A 59 5.30 2.17 9.89
C LEU A 59 6.53 2.22 10.79
N GLU A 60 6.56 3.15 11.74
CA GLU A 60 7.62 3.22 12.76
C GLU A 60 7.59 1.98 13.65
N ALA A 61 6.40 1.52 14.08
CA ALA A 61 6.23 0.27 14.81
C ALA A 61 6.67 -0.95 13.98
N ALA A 62 6.26 -1.02 12.70
CA ALA A 62 6.66 -2.08 11.78
C ALA A 62 8.18 -2.14 11.52
N ALA A 63 8.87 -1.01 11.64
CA ALA A 63 10.32 -0.91 11.50
C ALA A 63 11.06 -1.29 12.78
N LYS A 64 10.50 -0.96 13.95
CA LYS A 64 11.14 -1.15 15.25
C LYS A 64 11.17 -2.62 15.67
N GLU A 65 10.06 -3.33 15.50
CA GLU A 65 9.89 -4.68 16.03
C GLU A 65 9.20 -5.61 15.01
N LYS A 66 9.44 -6.92 15.12
CA LYS A 66 8.75 -7.95 14.29
C LYS A 66 7.33 -8.25 14.81
N GLY A 67 6.58 -7.19 15.13
CA GLY A 67 5.23 -7.24 15.65
C GLY A 67 4.15 -7.47 14.58
N MET A 68 2.90 -7.17 14.93
CA MET A 68 1.75 -7.33 14.04
C MET A 68 1.84 -6.39 12.83
N GLU A 69 2.27 -5.15 13.03
CA GLU A 69 2.42 -4.12 12.00
C GLU A 69 3.42 -4.57 10.94
N HIS A 70 4.55 -5.14 11.37
CA HIS A 70 5.54 -5.72 10.48
C HIS A 70 4.96 -6.88 9.65
N ARG A 71 4.22 -7.80 10.29
CA ARG A 71 3.58 -8.94 9.61
C ARG A 71 2.52 -8.50 8.62
N ILE A 72 1.69 -7.52 8.99
CA ILE A 72 0.68 -6.92 8.11
C ILE A 72 1.37 -6.30 6.90
N LEU A 73 2.33 -5.39 7.11
CA LEU A 73 3.05 -4.73 6.02
C LEU A 73 3.73 -5.73 5.08
N LYS A 74 4.39 -6.75 5.64
CA LYS A 74 5.02 -7.82 4.85
C LYS A 74 4.02 -8.57 3.97
N ASN A 75 2.84 -8.88 4.50
CA ASN A 75 1.78 -9.55 3.75
C ASN A 75 1.20 -8.65 2.65
N LEU A 76 0.99 -7.36 2.92
CA LEU A 76 0.54 -6.40 1.91
C LEU A 76 1.50 -6.36 0.72
N ILE A 77 2.81 -6.22 1.00
CA ILE A 77 3.84 -6.21 -0.04
C ILE A 77 3.87 -7.53 -0.83
N LYS A 78 3.73 -8.67 -0.14
CA LYS A 78 3.73 -9.99 -0.79
C LYS A 78 2.53 -10.15 -1.74
N VAL A 79 1.35 -9.67 -1.34
CA VAL A 79 0.16 -9.68 -2.21
C VAL A 79 0.36 -8.75 -3.40
N GLN A 80 0.86 -7.54 -3.18
CA GLN A 80 1.09 -6.58 -4.26
C GLN A 80 2.14 -7.06 -5.27
N LEU A 81 3.19 -7.73 -4.80
CA LEU A 81 4.17 -8.40 -5.69
C LEU A 81 3.51 -9.46 -6.55
N ARG A 82 2.65 -10.31 -5.97
CA ARG A 82 1.95 -11.34 -6.74
C ARG A 82 1.00 -10.74 -7.77
N ARG A 83 0.30 -9.65 -7.44
CA ARG A 83 -0.55 -8.89 -8.36
C ARG A 83 0.25 -8.33 -9.53
N GLY A 84 1.37 -7.64 -9.24
CA GLY A 84 2.25 -7.08 -10.27
C GLY A 84 2.86 -8.14 -11.18
N TYR A 85 3.29 -9.27 -10.60
CA TYR A 85 3.83 -10.42 -11.35
C TYR A 85 2.78 -11.07 -12.27
N HIS A 86 1.53 -11.17 -11.81
CA HIS A 86 0.43 -11.66 -12.65
C HIS A 86 0.09 -10.68 -13.77
N SER A 87 0.11 -9.37 -13.49
CA SER A 87 -0.21 -8.34 -14.49
C SER A 87 0.81 -8.28 -15.63
N SER A 88 2.09 -8.56 -15.38
CA SER A 88 3.13 -8.58 -16.44
C SER A 88 3.16 -9.89 -17.24
N TRP A 89 2.80 -11.03 -16.64
CA TRP A 89 2.70 -12.33 -17.33
C TRP A 89 1.38 -12.54 -18.09
N GLN A 90 0.34 -11.75 -17.81
CA GLN A 90 -1.01 -11.92 -18.37
C GLN A 90 -1.45 -10.78 -19.29
N ALA A 91 -0.52 -9.96 -19.78
CA ALA A 91 -0.83 -9.19 -20.98
C ALA A 91 -1.19 -10.18 -22.11
N MET A 92 -2.49 -10.24 -22.44
CA MET A 92 -3.06 -10.85 -23.65
C MET A 92 -3.33 -12.37 -23.73
N ARG A 93 -3.82 -13.05 -22.67
CA ARG A 93 -4.56 -14.33 -22.89
C ARG A 93 -5.81 -14.45 -22.01
N GLY A 94 -6.93 -13.95 -22.51
CA GLY A 94 -8.26 -14.42 -22.11
C GLY A 94 -9.03 -13.54 -21.13
N GLU A 95 -9.12 -12.23 -21.40
CA GLU A 95 -9.97 -11.27 -20.66
C GLU A 95 -11.48 -11.63 -20.65
N ARG A 96 -11.91 -12.68 -21.37
CA ARG A 96 -13.29 -13.21 -21.38
C ARG A 96 -13.42 -14.67 -20.93
N SER A 97 -12.40 -15.25 -20.30
CA SER A 97 -12.53 -16.60 -19.73
C SER A 97 -13.19 -16.55 -18.33
N PRO A 98 -14.00 -17.54 -17.94
CA PRO A 98 -14.52 -17.66 -16.56
C PRO A 98 -13.41 -17.60 -15.51
N MET A 99 -12.23 -18.15 -15.84
CA MET A 99 -11.03 -18.12 -15.01
C MET A 99 -10.48 -16.69 -14.81
N GLY A 100 -10.66 -15.79 -15.79
CA GLY A 100 -10.31 -14.37 -15.70
C GLY A 100 -11.23 -13.63 -14.72
N ILE A 101 -12.53 -13.90 -14.76
CA ILE A 101 -13.52 -13.32 -13.83
C ILE A 101 -13.24 -13.78 -12.39
N VAL A 102 -12.96 -15.07 -12.19
CA VAL A 102 -12.59 -15.62 -10.87
C VAL A 102 -11.28 -15.01 -10.35
N LYS A 103 -10.30 -14.74 -11.23
CA LYS A 103 -9.07 -14.01 -10.84
C LYS A 103 -9.35 -12.56 -10.44
N MET A 104 -10.30 -11.89 -11.10
CA MET A 104 -10.71 -10.53 -10.73
C MET A 104 -11.40 -10.51 -9.36
N THR A 105 -12.18 -11.55 -9.02
CA THR A 105 -12.84 -11.65 -7.71
C THR A 105 -11.95 -12.19 -6.60
N ALA A 106 -10.85 -12.88 -6.94
CA ALA A 106 -9.96 -13.54 -5.97
C ALA A 106 -9.39 -12.61 -4.88
N TYR A 107 -9.30 -11.32 -5.17
CA TYR A 107 -8.77 -10.32 -4.26
C TYR A 107 -9.84 -9.49 -3.53
N GLN A 108 -11.12 -9.65 -3.86
CA GLN A 108 -12.20 -8.82 -3.30
C GLN A 108 -12.27 -8.91 -1.77
N HIS A 109 -12.24 -10.11 -1.21
CA HIS A 109 -12.26 -10.29 0.25
C HIS A 109 -11.03 -9.66 0.93
N TYR A 110 -9.87 -9.75 0.28
CA TYR A 110 -8.65 -9.12 0.77
C TYR A 110 -8.77 -7.59 0.74
N ASP A 111 -9.24 -7.02 -0.36
CA ASP A 111 -9.40 -5.56 -0.50
C ASP A 111 -10.44 -5.02 0.50
N MET A 112 -11.54 -5.76 0.72
CA MET A 112 -12.51 -5.46 1.78
C MET A 112 -11.85 -5.48 3.17
N THR A 113 -11.00 -6.47 3.45
CA THR A 113 -10.30 -6.57 4.74
C THR A 113 -9.34 -5.41 4.95
N VAL A 114 -8.57 -5.03 3.92
CA VAL A 114 -7.68 -3.86 3.97
C VAL A 114 -8.49 -2.58 4.17
N ALA A 115 -9.63 -2.43 3.49
CA ALA A 115 -10.52 -1.30 3.66
C ALA A 115 -11.10 -1.22 5.09
N MET A 116 -11.49 -2.36 5.68
CA MET A 116 -11.95 -2.42 7.07
C MET A 116 -10.83 -2.07 8.05
N LEU A 117 -9.62 -2.58 7.85
CA LEU A 117 -8.45 -2.23 8.67
C LEU A 117 -8.16 -0.72 8.63
N ASN A 118 -8.19 -0.13 7.43
CA ASN A 118 -8.04 1.31 7.27
C ASN A 118 -9.13 2.08 7.99
N LYS A 119 -10.38 1.61 7.94
CA LYS A 119 -11.51 2.24 8.61
C LYS A 119 -11.40 2.16 10.14
N THR A 120 -11.00 1.02 10.69
CA THR A 120 -10.92 0.82 12.15
C THR A 120 -9.73 1.53 12.77
N MET A 121 -8.56 1.48 12.13
CA MET A 121 -7.33 2.10 12.64
C MET A 121 -7.10 3.52 12.11
N GLY A 122 -7.90 3.96 11.14
CA GLY A 122 -7.73 5.25 10.46
C GLY A 122 -6.39 5.34 9.72
N LEU A 123 -5.99 4.25 9.09
CA LEU A 123 -4.76 4.15 8.29
C LEU A 123 -5.03 4.40 6.81
N LEU A 124 -3.96 4.68 6.07
CA LEU A 124 -3.98 4.92 4.62
C LEU A 124 -3.19 3.84 3.87
N LEU A 125 -3.39 2.57 4.24
CA LEU A 125 -2.75 1.42 3.58
C LEU A 125 -3.48 1.06 2.28
N ARG A 126 -2.78 0.44 1.34
CA ARG A 126 -3.36 -0.08 0.09
C ARG A 126 -2.79 -1.45 -0.22
#